data_AF-A0A0R0M7D4-F1
#
_entry.id   AF-A0A0R0M7D4-F1
#
_cell.length_a   1.000
_cell.length_b   1.000
_cell.length_c   1.000
_cell.angle_alpha   90.00
_cell.angle_beta   90.00
_cell.angle_gamma   90.00
#
_symmetry.space_group_name_H-M   'P 1'
#
loop_
_entity.id
_entity.type
_entity.pdbx_description
1 polymer ?
#
loop_
_entity_poly.entity_id
_entity_poly.type
_entity_poly.pdbx_seq_one_letter_code
_entity_poly.pdbx_strand_id
1 'polypeptide(L)' 'MTTTKTKIQEPISNLEYDFITVLHNKAAAVQAYEQYIKDAQEVNSQPCVELFEKLRQSEIDEAHEIRQHLQQVMVKGKM' A
#
# COMPACT_ATOMS: atom_id res chain seq x y z
N MET A 1 4.35 -46.65 1.69
CA MET A 1 4.76 -45.52 2.56
C MET A 1 4.20 -44.25 1.94
N THR A 2 3.10 -43.74 2.48
CA THR A 2 2.43 -42.55 1.96
C THR A 2 3.04 -41.34 2.64
N THR A 3 3.86 -40.58 1.91
CA THR A 3 4.49 -39.35 2.40
C THR A 3 3.39 -38.28 2.52
N THR A 4 2.82 -38.12 3.72
CA THR A 4 1.94 -37.00 4.03
C THR A 4 2.79 -35.73 3.98
N LYS A 5 2.77 -35.02 2.84
CA LYS A 5 3.28 -33.65 2.75
C LYS A 5 2.49 -32.82 3.76
N THR A 6 3.13 -32.43 4.85
CA THR A 6 2.63 -31.39 5.75
C THR A 6 2.36 -30.16 4.89
N LYS A 7 1.08 -29.85 4.67
CA LYS A 7 0.68 -28.61 4.00
C LYS A 7 1.11 -27.51 4.97
N ILE A 8 2.15 -26.77 4.62
CA ILE A 8 2.50 -25.55 5.35
C ILE A 8 1.27 -24.67 5.23
N GLN A 9 0.64 -24.38 6.37
CA GLN A 9 -0.49 -23.48 6.42
C GLN A 9 0.13 -22.08 6.39
N GLU A 10 0.02 -21.41 5.25
CA GLU A 10 0.47 -20.04 5.10
C GLU A 10 -0.20 -19.18 6.20
N PRO A 11 0.55 -18.26 6.83
CA PRO A 11 0.04 -17.51 7.98
C PRO A 11 -1.10 -16.55 7.62
N ILE A 12 -1.24 -16.24 6.33
CA ILE A 12 -2.31 -15.44 5.74
C ILE A 12 -2.67 -15.99 4.35
N SER A 13 -3.86 -15.68 3.86
CA SER A 13 -4.27 -15.97 2.50
C SER A 13 -3.51 -15.10 1.48
N ASN A 14 -3.44 -15.57 0.23
CA ASN A 14 -2.85 -14.79 -0.86
C ASN A 14 -3.52 -13.41 -1.01
N LEU A 15 -4.85 -13.34 -0.86
CA LEU A 15 -5.56 -12.07 -0.99
C LEU A 15 -5.21 -11.09 0.14
N GLU A 16 -5.04 -11.57 1.38
CA GLU A 16 -4.53 -10.74 2.48
C GLU A 16 -3.11 -10.26 2.20
N TYR A 17 -2.24 -11.14 1.69
CA TYR A 17 -0.88 -10.79 1.31
C TYR A 17 -0.86 -9.70 0.23
N ASP A 18 -1.70 -9.82 -0.80
CA ASP A 18 -1.80 -8.85 -1.88
C ASP A 18 -2.22 -7.48 -1.35
N PHE A 19 -3.26 -7.43 -0.51
CA PHE A 19 -3.72 -6.18 0.10
C PHE A 19 -2.68 -5.55 1.02
N ILE A 20 -1.99 -6.34 1.84
CA ILE A 20 -0.90 -5.86 2.70
C ILE A 20 0.25 -5.30 1.85
N THR A 21 0.58 -5.97 0.74
CA THR A 21 1.62 -5.53 -0.19
C THR A 21 1.26 -4.21 -0.85
N VAL A 22 0.01 -4.05 -1.29
CA VAL A 22 -0.46 -2.77 -1.84
C VAL A 22 -0.37 -1.67 -0.78
N LEU A 23 -0.83 -1.91 0.45
CA LEU A 23 -0.72 -0.92 1.54
C LEU A 23 0.73 -0.52 1.84
N HIS A 24 1.65 -1.49 1.85
CA HIS A 24 3.07 -1.24 2.03
C HIS A 24 3.62 -0.30 0.95
N ASN A 25 3.32 -0.58 -0.32
CA ASN A 25 3.79 0.22 -1.45
C ASN A 25 3.23 1.65 -1.39
N LYS A 26 1.93 1.81 -1.06
CA LYS A 26 1.32 3.14 -0.90
C LYS A 26 1.95 3.93 0.24
N ALA A 27 2.19 3.29 1.39
CA ALA A 27 2.85 3.95 2.50
C ALA A 27 4.28 4.41 2.14
N ALA A 28 5.03 3.57 1.43
CA ALA A 28 6.35 3.93 0.93
C ALA A 28 6.30 5.13 -0.05
N ALA A 29 5.29 5.16 -0.93
CA ALA A 29 5.08 6.29 -1.85
C ALA A 29 4.76 7.59 -1.10
N VAL A 30 3.88 7.56 -0.09
CA VAL A 30 3.54 8.73 0.74
C VAL A 30 4.80 9.31 1.39
N GLN A 31 5.68 8.46 1.92
CA GLN A 31 6.96 8.89 2.52
C GLN A 31 7.91 9.45 1.47
N ALA A 32 8.01 8.82 0.30
CA ALA A 32 8.88 9.28 -0.78
C ALA A 32 8.47 10.66 -1.31
N TYR A 33 7.16 10.93 -1.43
CA TYR A 33 6.67 12.22 -1.88
C TYR A 33 7.07 13.38 -0.96
N GLU A 34 7.31 13.16 0.33
CA GLU A 34 7.82 14.21 1.22
C GLU A 34 9.19 14.72 0.76
N GLN A 35 10.08 13.80 0.36
CA GLN A 35 11.37 14.17 -0.21
C GLN A 35 11.22 14.80 -1.59
N TYR A 36 10.32 14.30 -2.44
CA TYR A 36 10.13 14.85 -3.80
C TYR A 36 9.55 16.27 -3.77
N ILE A 37 8.64 16.54 -2.84
CA ILE A 37 8.12 17.89 -2.59
C ILE A 37 9.26 18.82 -2.17
N LYS A 38 10.12 18.37 -1.24
CA LYS A 38 11.28 19.14 -0.80
C LYS A 38 12.24 19.43 -1.97
N ASP A 39 12.57 18.43 -2.78
CA ASP A 39 13.46 18.60 -3.93
C ASP A 39 12.87 19.59 -4.95
N ALA A 40 11.54 19.55 -5.17
CA ALA A 40 10.84 20.50 -6.04
C ALA A 40 10.85 21.94 -5.48
N GLN A 41 10.73 22.10 -4.17
CA GLN A 41 10.85 23.39 -3.48
C GLN A 41 12.26 23.96 -3.61
N GLU A 42 13.31 23.14 -3.47
CA GLU A 42 14.72 23.58 -3.57
C GLU A 42 15.06 24.18 -4.93
N VAL A 43 14.43 23.71 -6.01
CA VAL A 43 14.59 24.26 -7.36
C VAL A 43 13.52 25.29 -7.76
N ASN A 44 12.69 25.72 -6.80
CA ASN A 44 11.58 26.66 -7.01
C ASN A 44 10.57 26.22 -8.10
N SER A 45 10.33 24.92 -8.23
CA SER A 45 9.37 24.38 -9.20
C SER A 45 7.99 24.17 -8.56
N GLN A 46 7.22 25.26 -8.48
CA GLN A 46 5.86 25.22 -7.93
C GLN A 46 4.93 24.19 -8.61
N PRO A 47 4.94 24.03 -9.95
CA PRO A 47 4.10 23.00 -10.60
C PRO A 47 4.45 21.57 -10.17
N CYS A 48 5.72 21.30 -9.86
CA CYS A 48 6.14 19.99 -9.36
C CYS A 48 5.70 19.77 -7.91
N VAL A 49 5.76 20.81 -7.07
CA VAL A 49 5.25 20.76 -5.69
C VAL A 49 3.77 20.37 -5.69
N GLU A 50 2.95 21.07 -6.47
CA GLU A 50 1.51 20.82 -6.55
C GLU A 50 1.20 19.42 -7.07
N LEU A 51 1.95 18.95 -8.07
CA LEU A 51 1.78 17.59 -8.58
C LEU A 51 2.11 16.55 -7.51
N PHE A 52 3.25 16.67 -6.81
CA PHE A 52 3.64 15.69 -5.80
C PHE A 52 2.73 15.71 -4.57
N GLU A 53 2.24 16.88 -4.15
CA GLU A 53 1.22 16.99 -3.10
C GLU A 53 -0.07 16.29 -3.49
N LYS A 54 -0.54 16.50 -4.73
CA LYS A 54 -1.73 15.82 -5.26
C LYS A 54 -1.54 14.30 -5.28
N LEU A 55 -0.40 13.82 -5.78
CA LEU A 55 -0.09 12.39 -5.83
C LEU A 55 -0.04 11.78 -4.43
N ARG A 56 0.63 12.46 -3.49
CA ARG A 56 0.69 12.03 -2.09
C ARG A 56 -0.70 11.92 -1.45
N GLN A 57 -1.58 12.87 -1.72
CA GLN A 57 -2.94 12.83 -1.19
C GLN A 57 -3.74 11.64 -1.78
N SER A 58 -3.60 11.39 -3.08
CA SER A 58 -4.24 10.22 -3.73
C SER A 58 -3.80 8.91 -3.09
N GLU A 59 -2.50 8.73 -2.82
CA GLU A 59 -2.00 7.52 -2.14
C GLU A 59 -2.59 7.34 -0.74
N ILE A 60 -2.79 8.43 0.01
CA ILE A 60 -3.40 8.40 1.34
C ILE A 60 -4.86 7.96 1.26
N ASP A 61 -5.63 8.59 0.36
CA ASP A 61 -7.05 8.31 0.20
C ASP A 61 -7.28 6.85 -0.26
N GLU A 62 -6.50 6.40 -1.24
CA GLU A 62 -6.55 5.02 -1.73
C GLU A 62 -6.09 4.02 -0.65
N ALA A 63 -5.07 4.34 0.15
CA ALA A 63 -4.65 3.49 1.26
C ALA A 63 -5.75 3.34 2.32
N HIS A 64 -6.54 4.38 2.57
CA HIS A 64 -7.70 4.29 3.46
C HIS A 64 -8.77 3.34 2.92
N GLU A 65 -9.12 3.44 1.64
CA GLU A 65 -10.05 2.53 0.97
C GLU A 65 -9.55 1.09 1.04
N ILE A 66 -8.30 0.86 0.68
CA ILE A 66 -7.69 -0.47 0.68
C ILE A 66 -7.67 -1.07 2.09
N ARG A 67 -7.39 -0.27 3.12
CA ARG A 67 -7.43 -0.74 4.51
C ARG A 67 -8.82 -1.22 4.89
N GLN A 68 -9.88 -0.54 4.44
CA GLN A 68 -11.27 -0.99 4.68
C GLN A 68 -11.54 -2.33 3.98
N HIS A 69 -11.04 -2.52 2.75
CA HIS A 69 -11.18 -3.77 2.00
C HIS A 69 -10.43 -4.92 2.68
N LEU A 70 -9.19 -4.68 3.13
CA LEU A 70 -8.41 -5.66 3.89
C LEU A 70 -9.13 -6.10 5.17
N GLN A 71 -9.73 -5.17 5.92
CA GLN A 71 -10.49 -5.51 7.13
C GLN A 71 -11.65 -6.48 6.82
N GLN A 72 -12.34 -6.29 5.69
CA GLN A 72 -13.41 -7.20 5.27
C GLN A 72 -12.85 -8.58 4.90
N VAL A 73 -11.74 -8.62 4.18
CA VAL A 73 -11.06 -9.87 3.80
C VAL A 73 -10.58 -10.64 5.03
N MET A 74 -9.99 -9.98 6.02
CA MET A 74 -9.51 -10.64 7.25
C MET A 74 -10.66 -11.23 8.08
N VAL A 75 -11.86 -10.65 8.02
CA VAL A 75 -13.04 -11.15 8.75
C VAL A 75 -13.76 -12.27 8.00
N LYS A 76 -13.88 -12.15 6.67
CA LYS A 76 -14.76 -13.02 5.84
C LYS A 76 -14.00 -13.99 4.94
N GLY A 77 -12.67 -13.83 4.79
CA GLY A 77 -11.84 -14.52 3.80
C GLY A 77 -12.09 -14.08 2.34
N LYS A 78 -12.95 -13.08 2.12
CA LYS A 78 -13.36 -12.52 0.81
C LYS A 78 -14.13 -11.22 1.02
N MET A 79 -14.37 -10.47 -0.05
CA MET A 79 -15.32 -9.34 -0.04
C MET A 79 -16.70 -9.79 -0.49
#